data_AF-A0A3D2TKH6-F1
#
_entry.id   AF-A0A3D2TKH6-F1
#
_cell.length_a   1.000
_cell.length_b   1.000
_cell.length_c   1.000
_cell.angle_alpha   90.00
_cell.angle_beta   90.00
_cell.angle_gamma   90.00
#
_symmetry.space_group_name_H-M   'P 1'
#
loop_
_entity.id
_entity.type
_entity.pdbx_description
1 polymer ?
#
loop_
_entity_poly.entity_id
_entity_poly.type
_entity_poly.pdbx_seq_one_letter_code
_entity_poly.pdbx_strand_id
1 'polypeptide(L)'
;MNWPSWPCSQLVPSVLIVGGQVKTEQEARIDELRKQIREHDRRYYNDAAPTISDREYDRLLDELKQLEAKNTHYITPDSPTQRVGGEPLDGFRKVEHAYPMLSIDNTYNREDLKKWIERCQEALGDPIDQDGTLPGGYLAEPKIDGVAINLRYEQGLLALATTRGDGSQGDDVTQNVRTIRSIPLRLQNSENTSIPEVVEIRGEIFMPNFEFERINESFSAAGQEGFANPRNATAGTLKLLDSETVAQRKLQFLAHGRGEVLGYESATQSEFLSALGSWGIPTNPLTKPCQGIHEIWELIQEFDTHRSNLTYGVDGVVIKVDPLDLQERLGTTSRFP
;
A
#
# COMPACT_ATOMS: atom_id res chain seq x y z
N MET A 1 26.93 -6.32 -69.99
CA MET A 1 26.85 -7.30 -68.87
C MET A 1 26.16 -6.60 -67.71
N ASN A 2 24.94 -7.02 -67.41
CA ASN A 2 24.11 -6.46 -66.34
C ASN A 2 24.62 -6.92 -64.97
N TRP A 3 24.84 -5.97 -64.07
CA TRP A 3 24.90 -6.23 -62.62
C TRP A 3 23.65 -5.62 -61.98
N PRO A 4 22.94 -6.34 -61.09
CA PRO A 4 21.70 -5.85 -60.52
C PRO A 4 21.97 -4.87 -59.37
N SER A 5 21.25 -3.74 -59.40
CA SER A 5 21.11 -2.82 -58.28
C SER A 5 20.22 -3.44 -57.20
N TRP A 6 20.78 -3.68 -56.01
CA TRP A 6 20.01 -4.01 -54.81
C TRP A 6 19.67 -2.72 -54.06
N PRO A 7 18.39 -2.45 -53.72
CA PRO A 7 18.07 -1.34 -52.85
C PRO A 7 18.43 -1.74 -51.41
N CYS A 8 19.48 -1.11 -50.87
CA CYS A 8 19.78 -1.19 -49.45
C CYS A 8 18.83 -0.24 -48.69
N SER A 9 17.60 -0.69 -48.46
CA SER A 9 16.69 -0.06 -47.49
C SER A 9 16.56 -0.98 -46.28
N GLN A 10 17.66 -1.11 -45.53
CA GLN A 10 17.54 -1.52 -44.13
C GLN A 10 17.19 -0.26 -43.34
N LEU A 11 15.94 -0.19 -42.90
CA LEU A 11 15.51 0.70 -41.82
C LEU A 11 16.38 0.38 -40.61
N VAL A 12 17.41 1.20 -40.40
CA VAL A 12 18.16 1.17 -39.15
C VAL A 12 17.21 1.77 -38.11
N PRO A 13 16.78 1.02 -37.07
CA PRO A 13 15.94 1.60 -36.04
C PRO A 13 16.69 2.80 -35.42
N SER A 14 15.99 3.92 -35.29
CA SER A 14 16.47 5.12 -34.59
C SER A 14 16.85 4.72 -33.17
N VAL A 15 18.16 4.74 -32.89
CA VAL A 15 18.73 4.47 -31.57
C VAL A 15 18.84 5.80 -30.82
N LEU A 16 18.29 5.84 -29.60
CA LEU A 16 18.47 6.96 -28.68
C LEU A 16 19.43 6.55 -27.57
N ILE A 17 20.35 7.46 -27.21
CA ILE A 17 21.22 7.30 -26.05
C ILE A 17 20.53 7.95 -24.86
N VAL A 18 20.00 7.14 -23.94
CA VAL A 18 19.44 7.59 -22.66
C VAL A 18 20.21 6.90 -21.54
N GLY A 19 20.93 7.67 -20.71
CA GLY A 19 21.62 7.13 -19.53
C GLY A 19 22.76 6.13 -19.82
N GLY A 20 23.35 6.13 -21.02
CA GLY A 20 24.48 5.26 -21.37
C GLY A 20 24.10 3.88 -21.93
N GLN A 21 22.82 3.57 -22.09
CA GLN A 21 22.33 2.39 -22.81
C GLN A 21 21.71 2.77 -24.16
N VAL A 22 21.97 1.94 -25.17
CA VAL A 22 21.39 2.03 -26.51
C VAL A 22 19.98 1.45 -26.44
N LYS A 23 18.96 2.32 -26.38
CA LYS A 23 17.55 1.91 -26.43
C LYS A 23 16.96 2.21 -27.80
N THR A 24 16.02 1.38 -28.23
CA THR A 24 15.18 1.73 -29.38
C THR A 24 14.27 2.90 -28.99
N GLU A 25 13.87 3.71 -29.96
CA GLU A 25 12.89 4.79 -29.74
C GLU A 25 11.58 4.27 -29.10
N GLN A 26 11.17 3.06 -29.46
CA GLN A 26 9.98 2.41 -28.90
C GLN A 26 10.18 2.01 -27.43
N GLU A 27 11.31 1.40 -27.09
CA GLU A 27 11.65 1.04 -25.71
C GLU A 27 11.70 2.29 -24.82
N ALA A 28 12.36 3.36 -25.29
CA ALA A 28 12.42 4.64 -24.58
C ALA A 28 11.02 5.24 -24.36
N ARG A 29 10.13 5.14 -25.35
CA ARG A 29 8.75 5.62 -25.23
C ARG A 29 7.92 4.79 -24.25
N ILE A 30 8.06 3.47 -24.28
CA ILE A 30 7.38 2.55 -23.34
C ILE A 30 7.80 2.87 -21.91
N ASP A 31 9.10 3.05 -21.65
CA ASP A 31 9.60 3.37 -20.32
C ASP A 31 9.11 4.74 -19.83
N GLU A 32 9.07 5.74 -20.71
CA GLU A 32 8.55 7.06 -20.38
C GLU A 32 7.05 7.01 -20.05
N LEU A 33 6.24 6.30 -20.86
CA LEU A 33 4.81 6.14 -20.59
C LEU A 33 4.56 5.44 -19.26
N ARG A 34 5.31 4.37 -18.96
CA ARG A 34 5.23 3.66 -17.67
C ARG A 34 5.54 4.61 -16.52
N LYS A 35 6.59 5.42 -16.64
CA LYS A 35 6.98 6.41 -15.63
C LYS A 35 5.89 7.46 -15.42
N GLN A 36 5.37 8.05 -16.50
CA GLN A 36 4.31 9.07 -16.44
C GLN A 36 3.04 8.52 -15.81
N ILE A 37 2.57 7.35 -16.24
CA ILE A 37 1.35 6.74 -15.72
C ILE A 37 1.49 6.43 -14.22
N ARG A 38 2.64 5.89 -13.79
CA ARG A 38 2.89 5.62 -12.36
C ARG A 38 2.91 6.90 -11.52
N GLU A 39 3.48 7.97 -12.05
CA GLU A 39 3.48 9.27 -11.39
C GLU A 39 2.07 9.87 -11.29
N HIS A 40 1.26 9.72 -12.34
CA HIS A 40 -0.13 10.16 -12.30
C HIS A 40 -0.99 9.30 -11.37
N ASP A 41 -0.78 7.97 -11.33
CA ASP A 41 -1.42 7.09 -10.34
C ASP A 41 -1.07 7.57 -8.91
N ARG A 42 0.21 7.82 -8.61
CA ARG A 42 0.65 8.32 -7.31
C ARG A 42 -0.03 9.64 -6.94
N ARG A 43 -0.01 10.61 -7.85
CA ARG A 43 -0.64 11.93 -7.63
C ARG A 43 -2.13 11.85 -7.39
N TYR A 44 -2.82 11.01 -8.14
CA TYR A 44 -4.27 10.87 -8.05
C TYR A 44 -4.68 10.14 -6.76
N TYR A 45 -4.06 8.98 -6.50
CA TYR A 45 -4.52 8.07 -5.45
C TYR A 45 -3.82 8.26 -4.09
N ASN A 46 -2.60 8.79 -4.06
CA ASN A 46 -1.81 8.93 -2.84
C ASN A 46 -1.69 10.39 -2.40
N ASP A 47 -1.37 11.29 -3.35
CA ASP A 47 -1.15 12.72 -3.01
C ASP A 47 -2.44 13.54 -3.00
N ALA A 48 -3.55 13.00 -3.55
CA ALA A 48 -4.78 13.73 -3.83
C ALA A 48 -4.55 15.05 -4.61
N ALA A 49 -3.59 15.05 -5.54
CA ALA A 49 -3.14 16.22 -6.30
C ALA A 49 -2.94 15.89 -7.81
N PRO A 50 -3.99 15.48 -8.53
CA PRO A 50 -3.90 15.13 -9.94
C PRO A 50 -3.48 16.34 -10.79
N THR A 51 -2.61 16.11 -11.78
CA THR A 51 -2.05 17.15 -12.66
C THR A 51 -2.55 17.10 -14.09
N ILE A 52 -3.27 16.04 -14.45
CA ILE A 52 -3.86 15.83 -15.78
C ILE A 52 -5.30 15.36 -15.64
N SER A 53 -6.08 15.53 -16.70
CA SER A 53 -7.46 15.01 -16.77
C SER A 53 -7.49 13.49 -17.01
N ASP A 54 -8.60 12.85 -16.64
CA ASP A 54 -8.83 11.41 -16.91
C ASP A 54 -8.66 11.08 -18.39
N ARG A 55 -9.14 11.95 -19.28
CA ARG A 55 -8.98 11.78 -20.73
C ARG A 55 -7.53 11.79 -21.20
N GLU A 56 -6.67 12.59 -20.57
CA GLU A 56 -5.24 12.61 -20.88
C GLU A 56 -4.56 11.36 -20.35
N TYR A 57 -4.93 10.92 -19.14
CA TYR A 57 -4.44 9.67 -18.56
C TYR A 57 -4.79 8.47 -19.45
N ASP A 58 -6.05 8.37 -19.89
CA ASP A 58 -6.53 7.28 -20.75
C ASP A 58 -5.74 7.21 -22.06
N ARG A 59 -5.40 8.37 -22.64
CA ARG A 59 -4.54 8.43 -23.85
C ARG A 59 -3.15 7.85 -23.61
N LEU A 60 -2.52 8.19 -22.48
CA LEU A 60 -1.21 7.64 -22.12
C LEU A 60 -1.28 6.11 -21.95
N LEU A 61 -2.30 5.63 -21.25
CA LEU A 61 -2.49 4.21 -21.01
C LEU A 61 -2.79 3.44 -22.31
N ASP A 62 -3.63 3.98 -23.18
CA ASP A 62 -3.95 3.37 -24.47
C ASP A 62 -2.76 3.35 -25.42
N GLU A 63 -1.93 4.40 -25.43
CA GLU A 63 -0.68 4.40 -26.18
C GLU A 63 0.25 3.30 -25.68
N LEU A 64 0.41 3.16 -24.35
CA LEU A 64 1.25 2.11 -23.76
C LEU A 64 0.74 0.72 -24.15
N LYS A 65 -0.58 0.47 -24.03
CA LYS A 65 -1.20 -0.80 -24.46
C LYS A 65 -0.91 -1.12 -25.92
N GLN A 66 -1.03 -0.14 -26.82
CA GLN A 66 -0.79 -0.36 -28.24
C GLN A 66 0.69 -0.67 -28.54
N LEU A 67 1.61 0.00 -27.85
CA LEU A 67 3.05 -0.25 -28.01
C LEU A 67 3.44 -1.64 -27.49
N GLU A 68 2.91 -2.03 -26.33
CA GLU A 68 3.16 -3.36 -25.74
C GLU A 68 2.53 -4.49 -26.55
N ALA A 69 1.32 -4.30 -27.08
CA ALA A 69 0.66 -5.29 -27.94
C ALA A 69 1.45 -5.56 -29.23
N LYS A 70 2.10 -4.53 -29.79
CA LYS A 70 2.98 -4.67 -30.97
C LYS A 70 4.35 -5.24 -30.62
N ASN A 71 4.76 -5.18 -29.34
CA ASN A 71 6.09 -5.54 -28.89
C ASN A 71 6.02 -6.33 -27.57
N THR A 72 5.47 -7.54 -27.63
CA THR A 72 5.17 -8.36 -26.45
C THR A 72 6.38 -8.65 -25.56
N HIS A 73 7.59 -8.65 -26.11
CA HIS A 73 8.84 -8.82 -25.37
C HIS A 73 9.18 -7.66 -24.42
N TYR A 74 8.56 -6.49 -24.59
CA TYR A 74 8.71 -5.39 -23.65
C TYR A 74 7.74 -5.47 -22.47
N ILE A 75 6.72 -6.33 -22.48
CA ILE A 75 5.75 -6.43 -21.38
C ILE A 75 6.46 -6.91 -20.12
N THR A 76 6.34 -6.15 -19.04
CA THR A 76 6.92 -6.48 -17.74
C THR A 76 5.83 -6.63 -16.67
N PRO A 77 6.05 -7.46 -15.63
CA PRO A 77 5.05 -7.69 -14.57
C PRO A 77 4.63 -6.43 -13.78
N ASP A 78 5.41 -5.35 -13.87
CA ASP A 78 5.16 -4.06 -13.21
C ASP A 78 4.59 -2.99 -14.16
N SER A 79 4.31 -3.34 -15.42
CA SER A 79 3.69 -2.39 -16.34
C SER A 79 2.27 -2.03 -15.89
N PRO A 80 1.86 -0.74 -15.94
CA PRO A 80 0.50 -0.32 -15.61
C PRO A 80 -0.61 -1.04 -16.38
N THR A 81 -0.30 -1.58 -17.56
CA THR A 81 -1.25 -2.37 -18.38
C THR A 81 -1.56 -3.74 -17.76
N GLN A 82 -0.69 -4.25 -16.88
CA GLN A 82 -0.84 -5.56 -16.24
C GLN A 82 -1.68 -5.50 -14.95
N ARG A 83 -2.22 -4.33 -14.60
CA ARG A 83 -3.05 -4.16 -13.40
C ARG A 83 -4.41 -4.84 -13.52
N VAL A 84 -4.96 -4.93 -14.74
CA VAL A 84 -6.28 -5.53 -14.99
C VAL A 84 -6.14 -6.49 -16.17
N GLY A 85 -6.40 -7.77 -15.94
CA GLY A 85 -6.32 -8.81 -16.96
C GLY A 85 -5.98 -10.18 -16.39
N GLY A 86 -6.14 -11.20 -17.23
CA GLY A 86 -6.00 -12.61 -16.88
C GLY A 86 -7.34 -13.31 -16.69
N GLU A 87 -7.31 -14.63 -16.70
CA GLU A 87 -8.50 -15.43 -16.39
C GLU A 87 -8.88 -15.24 -14.91
N PRO A 88 -10.17 -15.36 -14.56
CA PRO A 88 -10.59 -15.45 -13.16
C PRO A 88 -9.82 -16.55 -12.42
N LEU A 89 -9.54 -16.30 -11.14
CA LEU A 89 -8.90 -17.29 -10.28
C LEU A 89 -9.80 -18.52 -10.11
N ASP A 90 -9.22 -19.72 -10.12
CA ASP A 90 -9.93 -20.93 -9.71
C ASP A 90 -10.20 -20.96 -8.19
N GLY A 91 -9.40 -20.22 -7.42
CA GLY A 91 -9.48 -20.11 -5.98
C GLY A 91 -8.22 -19.45 -5.40
N PHE A 92 -8.23 -19.21 -4.09
CA PHE A 92 -7.08 -18.63 -3.39
C PHE A 92 -6.23 -19.71 -2.74
N ARG A 93 -4.91 -19.62 -2.93
CA ARG A 93 -3.95 -20.48 -2.22
C ARG A 93 -3.64 -19.90 -0.84
N LYS A 94 -3.38 -20.78 0.14
CA LYS A 94 -2.86 -20.37 1.45
C LYS A 94 -1.36 -20.15 1.38
N VAL A 95 -0.88 -19.11 2.07
CA VAL A 95 0.53 -18.76 2.17
C VAL A 95 0.84 -18.39 3.61
N GLU A 96 1.91 -18.96 4.15
CA GLU A 96 2.43 -18.64 5.48
C GLU A 96 3.08 -17.26 5.48
N HIS A 97 2.90 -16.51 6.56
CA HIS A 97 3.58 -15.23 6.75
C HIS A 97 4.98 -15.45 7.31
N ALA A 98 5.98 -14.71 6.82
CA ALA A 98 7.35 -14.77 7.34
C ALA A 98 7.40 -14.45 8.85
N TYR A 99 6.58 -13.47 9.26
CA TYR A 99 6.31 -13.15 10.65
C TYR A 99 4.80 -13.18 10.93
N PRO A 100 4.35 -13.61 12.11
CA PRO A 100 2.94 -13.59 12.46
C PRO A 100 2.32 -12.18 12.35
N MET A 101 1.11 -12.11 11.78
CA MET A 101 0.26 -10.92 11.75
C MET A 101 -0.67 -10.92 12.97
N LEU A 102 -0.15 -10.40 14.08
CA LEU A 102 -0.84 -10.33 15.36
C LEU A 102 -2.05 -9.37 15.33
N SER A 103 -2.96 -9.58 16.26
CA SER A 103 -4.00 -8.58 16.57
C SER A 103 -3.40 -7.48 17.45
N ILE A 104 -4.19 -6.44 17.72
CA ILE A 104 -3.85 -5.38 18.66
C ILE A 104 -4.80 -5.50 19.86
N ASP A 105 -4.28 -5.29 21.08
CA ASP A 105 -5.09 -5.25 22.29
C ASP A 105 -5.87 -3.92 22.39
N ASN A 106 -7.01 -3.91 23.08
CA ASN A 106 -7.91 -2.75 23.09
C ASN A 106 -7.90 -2.04 24.45
N THR A 107 -7.93 -0.71 24.39
CA THR A 107 -8.19 0.18 25.52
C THR A 107 -9.40 1.07 25.22
N TYR A 108 -10.26 1.32 26.20
CA TYR A 108 -11.55 2.01 25.98
C TYR A 108 -11.68 3.34 26.72
N ASN A 109 -10.75 3.66 27.62
CA ASN A 109 -10.76 4.87 28.42
C ASN A 109 -9.32 5.30 28.74
N ARG A 110 -9.19 6.51 29.30
CA ARG A 110 -7.89 7.12 29.61
C ARG A 110 -7.13 6.34 30.67
N GLU A 111 -7.84 5.75 31.64
CA GLU A 111 -7.25 4.96 32.72
C GLU A 111 -6.62 3.66 32.19
N ASP A 112 -7.25 3.00 31.22
CA ASP A 112 -6.72 1.79 30.59
C ASP A 112 -5.52 2.11 29.68
N LEU A 113 -5.55 3.24 28.97
CA LEU A 113 -4.38 3.75 28.25
C LEU A 113 -3.22 4.01 29.21
N LYS A 114 -3.49 4.64 30.36
CA LYS A 114 -2.47 4.87 31.39
C LYS A 114 -1.84 3.57 31.88
N LYS A 115 -2.66 2.56 32.19
CA LYS A 115 -2.16 1.24 32.60
C LYS A 115 -1.31 0.58 31.51
N TRP A 116 -1.67 0.75 30.23
CA TRP A 116 -0.84 0.23 29.14
C TRP A 116 0.54 0.90 29.11
N ILE A 117 0.59 2.23 29.25
CA ILE A 117 1.86 2.98 29.35
C ILE A 117 2.69 2.54 30.56
N GLU A 118 2.08 2.44 31.74
CA GLU A 118 2.76 2.00 32.97
C GLU A 118 3.37 0.59 32.79
N ARG A 119 2.66 -0.33 32.11
CA ARG A 119 3.21 -1.66 31.77
C ARG A 119 4.40 -1.59 30.81
N CYS A 120 4.36 -0.69 29.83
CA CYS A 120 5.50 -0.49 28.92
C CYS A 120 6.73 0.04 29.68
N GLN A 121 6.55 1.05 30.54
CA GLN A 121 7.63 1.58 31.38
C GLN A 121 8.21 0.50 32.31
N GLU A 122 7.36 -0.28 32.98
CA GLU A 122 7.78 -1.38 33.86
C GLU A 122 8.59 -2.44 33.10
N ALA A 123 8.11 -2.89 31.94
CA ALA A 123 8.78 -3.89 31.12
C ALA A 123 10.13 -3.41 30.57
N LEU A 124 10.27 -2.10 30.31
CA LEU A 124 11.51 -1.48 29.85
C LEU A 124 12.47 -1.10 30.99
N GLY A 125 12.02 -1.20 32.25
CA GLY A 125 12.77 -0.73 33.42
C GLY A 125 12.89 0.80 33.48
N ASP A 126 11.99 1.51 32.81
CA ASP A 126 11.95 2.97 32.76
C ASP A 126 11.16 3.52 33.97
N PRO A 127 11.47 4.72 34.48
CA PRO A 127 10.75 5.29 35.61
C PRO A 127 9.26 5.50 35.28
N ILE A 128 8.39 4.95 36.12
CA ILE A 128 6.96 5.23 36.02
C ILE A 128 6.70 6.64 36.54
N ASP A 129 6.39 7.56 35.63
CA ASP A 129 6.03 8.94 35.91
C ASP A 129 4.55 9.23 35.58
N GLN A 130 4.07 10.44 35.92
CA GLN A 130 2.67 10.80 35.68
C GLN A 130 2.40 11.12 34.20
N ASP A 131 3.43 11.54 33.48
CA ASP A 131 3.33 11.96 32.08
C ASP A 131 3.38 10.77 31.11
N GLY A 132 3.84 9.60 31.59
CA GLY A 132 3.89 8.35 30.85
C GLY A 132 4.83 8.44 29.66
N THR A 133 6.01 9.03 29.85
CA THR A 133 6.98 9.23 28.75
C THR A 133 7.87 8.01 28.55
N LEU A 134 8.35 7.82 27.31
CA LEU A 134 9.38 6.84 26.95
C LEU A 134 10.43 7.51 26.06
N PRO A 135 11.69 7.04 26.05
CA PRO A 135 12.68 7.48 25.09
C PRO A 135 12.14 7.33 23.66
N GLY A 136 12.18 8.40 22.86
CA GLY A 136 11.64 8.41 21.49
C GLY A 136 10.10 8.46 21.38
N GLY A 137 9.38 8.29 22.49
CA GLY A 137 7.94 8.47 22.58
C GLY A 137 7.11 7.41 21.86
N TYR A 138 5.97 7.86 21.35
CA TYR A 138 4.90 7.06 20.77
C TYR A 138 4.54 7.56 19.39
N LEU A 139 3.87 6.70 18.63
CA LEU A 139 3.24 7.03 17.38
C LEU A 139 1.74 6.73 17.49
N ALA A 140 0.91 7.72 17.17
CA ALA A 140 -0.53 7.59 17.17
C ALA A 140 -1.08 7.75 15.75
N GLU A 141 -1.93 6.83 15.32
CA GLU A 141 -2.48 6.81 13.96
C GLU A 141 -3.96 6.36 13.95
N PRO A 142 -4.78 6.81 12.99
CA PRO A 142 -6.15 6.33 12.85
C PRO A 142 -6.21 4.82 12.62
N LYS A 143 -7.06 4.13 13.38
CA LYS A 143 -7.35 2.72 13.18
C LYS A 143 -8.36 2.56 12.05
N ILE A 144 -7.88 2.21 10.87
CA ILE A 144 -8.69 2.07 9.66
C ILE A 144 -9.59 0.84 9.78
N ASP A 145 -10.88 1.00 9.46
CA ASP A 145 -11.84 -0.09 9.42
C ASP A 145 -11.88 -0.75 8.04
N GLY A 146 -10.92 -1.66 7.81
CA GLY A 146 -10.76 -2.35 6.53
C GLY A 146 -10.36 -3.82 6.68
N VAL A 147 -9.47 -4.24 5.78
CA VAL A 147 -8.92 -5.60 5.75
C VAL A 147 -7.39 -5.54 5.75
N ALA A 148 -6.81 -6.06 6.82
CA ALA A 148 -5.37 -6.21 6.96
C ALA A 148 -4.75 -7.05 5.83
N ILE A 149 -3.71 -6.50 5.21
CA ILE A 149 -2.93 -7.10 4.14
C ILE A 149 -1.43 -7.01 4.46
N ASN A 150 -0.66 -8.00 4.00
CA ASN A 150 0.79 -7.97 3.94
C ASN A 150 1.23 -7.94 2.47
N LEU A 151 1.99 -6.92 2.09
CA LEU A 151 2.55 -6.75 0.75
C LEU A 151 4.04 -7.05 0.80
N ARG A 152 4.48 -8.10 0.11
CA ARG A 152 5.89 -8.45 -0.02
C ARG A 152 6.44 -7.90 -1.33
N TYR A 153 7.44 -7.05 -1.20
CA TYR A 153 8.25 -6.57 -2.32
C TYR A 153 9.61 -7.24 -2.28
N GLU A 154 10.05 -7.77 -3.41
CA GLU A 154 11.39 -8.32 -3.60
C GLU A 154 12.10 -7.53 -4.69
N GLN A 155 13.26 -6.97 -4.37
CA GLN A 155 14.02 -6.07 -5.26
C GLN A 155 13.13 -4.92 -5.80
N GLY A 156 12.22 -4.45 -4.94
CA GLY A 156 11.26 -3.38 -5.24
C GLY A 156 10.07 -3.79 -6.09
N LEU A 157 9.90 -5.05 -6.49
CA LEU A 157 8.73 -5.52 -7.25
C LEU A 157 7.72 -6.19 -6.33
N LEU A 158 6.42 -5.90 -6.51
CA LEU A 158 5.35 -6.56 -5.78
C LEU A 158 5.32 -8.05 -6.14
N ALA A 159 5.83 -8.88 -5.24
CA ALA A 159 5.97 -10.31 -5.44
C ALA A 159 4.73 -11.07 -4.93
N LEU A 160 4.19 -10.65 -3.78
CA LEU A 160 3.10 -11.34 -3.11
C LEU A 160 2.25 -10.36 -2.29
N ALA A 161 0.94 -10.58 -2.25
CA ALA A 161 0.05 -9.94 -1.29
C ALA A 161 -0.81 -10.99 -0.58
N THR A 162 -0.76 -11.02 0.75
CA THR A 162 -1.48 -12.00 1.58
C THR A 162 -2.42 -11.33 2.56
N THR A 163 -3.65 -11.84 2.65
CA THR A 163 -4.57 -11.41 3.72
C THR A 163 -4.07 -11.88 5.08
N ARG A 164 -4.48 -11.24 6.18
CA ARG A 164 -4.13 -11.72 7.53
C ARG A 164 -4.45 -13.20 7.80
N GLY A 165 -5.65 -13.66 7.42
CA GLY A 165 -6.13 -15.01 7.74
C GLY A 165 -6.18 -15.27 9.24
N ASP A 166 -5.53 -16.34 9.70
CA ASP A 166 -5.45 -16.69 11.13
C ASP A 166 -4.30 -15.99 11.88
N GLY A 167 -3.52 -15.17 11.17
CA GLY A 167 -2.34 -14.49 11.69
C GLY A 167 -1.03 -15.24 11.42
N SER A 168 -1.06 -16.55 11.20
CA SER A 168 0.12 -17.33 10.76
C SER A 168 0.14 -17.56 9.26
N GLN A 169 -1.03 -17.68 8.64
CA GLN A 169 -1.18 -17.85 7.20
C GLN A 169 -2.39 -17.08 6.67
N GLY A 170 -2.28 -16.66 5.42
CA GLY A 170 -3.24 -15.87 4.67
C GLY A 170 -3.65 -16.52 3.37
N ASP A 171 -4.63 -15.93 2.69
CA ASP A 171 -4.86 -16.21 1.28
C ASP A 171 -3.99 -15.29 0.43
N ASP A 172 -3.37 -15.84 -0.61
CA ASP A 172 -2.73 -15.07 -1.67
C ASP A 172 -3.80 -14.36 -2.50
N VAL A 173 -3.81 -13.03 -2.42
CA VAL A 173 -4.71 -12.14 -3.16
C VAL A 173 -3.94 -11.22 -4.10
N THR A 174 -2.75 -11.63 -4.54
CA THR A 174 -1.83 -10.82 -5.35
C THR A 174 -2.48 -10.29 -6.62
N GLN A 175 -3.24 -11.11 -7.35
CA GLN A 175 -3.94 -10.67 -8.56
C GLN A 175 -4.94 -9.54 -8.28
N ASN A 176 -5.72 -9.67 -7.20
CA ASN A 176 -6.69 -8.65 -6.78
C ASN A 176 -6.00 -7.37 -6.31
N VAL A 177 -4.92 -7.51 -5.53
CA VAL A 177 -4.15 -6.38 -4.99
C VAL A 177 -3.43 -5.59 -6.10
N ARG A 178 -2.97 -6.25 -7.17
CA ARG A 178 -2.38 -5.56 -8.34
C ARG A 178 -3.33 -4.56 -9.01
N THR A 179 -4.64 -4.78 -8.87
CA THR A 179 -5.67 -3.88 -9.42
C THR A 179 -5.83 -2.58 -8.62
N ILE A 180 -5.39 -2.57 -7.35
CA ILE A 180 -5.50 -1.43 -6.44
C ILE A 180 -4.47 -0.37 -6.83
N ARG A 181 -4.95 0.78 -7.29
CA ARG A 181 -4.12 1.80 -7.92
C ARG A 181 -3.18 2.53 -6.96
N SER A 182 -3.59 2.70 -5.70
CA SER A 182 -2.74 3.29 -4.65
C SER A 182 -1.55 2.39 -4.27
N ILE A 183 -1.58 1.10 -4.63
CA ILE A 183 -0.47 0.16 -4.42
C ILE A 183 0.43 0.17 -5.67
N PRO A 184 1.70 0.59 -5.55
CA PRO A 184 2.63 0.55 -6.66
C PRO A 184 3.05 -0.90 -6.95
N LEU A 185 3.10 -1.27 -8.24
CA LEU A 185 3.65 -2.58 -8.65
C LEU A 185 5.17 -2.64 -8.51
N ARG A 186 5.83 -1.48 -8.51
CA ARG A 186 7.25 -1.29 -8.29
C ARG A 186 7.48 -0.11 -7.36
N LEU A 187 8.27 -0.31 -6.30
CA LEU A 187 8.72 0.75 -5.40
C LEU A 187 9.54 1.80 -6.15
N GLN A 188 9.37 3.06 -5.78
CA GLN A 188 10.08 4.16 -6.40
C GLN A 188 11.47 4.32 -5.77
N ASN A 189 12.48 4.53 -6.62
CA ASN A 189 13.78 4.97 -6.13
C ASN A 189 13.65 6.40 -5.59
N SER A 190 14.21 6.63 -4.42
CA SER A 190 14.33 7.95 -3.81
C SER A 190 15.82 8.29 -3.69
N GLU A 191 16.16 9.58 -3.76
CA GLU A 191 17.54 10.05 -3.57
C GLU A 191 18.08 9.70 -2.17
N ASN A 192 17.18 9.54 -1.19
CA ASN A 192 17.53 9.41 0.22
C ASN A 192 17.33 8.00 0.81
N THR A 193 16.75 7.07 0.05
CA THR A 193 16.48 5.70 0.53
C THR A 193 16.72 4.68 -0.57
N SER A 194 17.50 3.64 -0.25
CA SER A 194 17.68 2.49 -1.13
C SER A 194 16.48 1.55 -1.03
N ILE A 195 16.08 0.98 -2.17
CA ILE A 195 15.08 -0.10 -2.20
C ILE A 195 15.66 -1.32 -1.46
N PRO A 196 14.94 -1.88 -0.47
CA PRO A 196 15.36 -3.09 0.24
C PRO A 196 15.43 -4.31 -0.69
N GLU A 197 16.21 -5.32 -0.32
CA GLU A 197 16.21 -6.62 -1.00
C GLU A 197 14.84 -7.29 -0.84
N VAL A 198 14.32 -7.27 0.39
CA VAL A 198 12.96 -7.70 0.74
C VAL A 198 12.36 -6.68 1.69
N VAL A 199 11.10 -6.32 1.45
CA VAL A 199 10.30 -5.58 2.42
C VAL A 199 8.86 -6.08 2.41
N GLU A 200 8.40 -6.50 3.59
CA GLU A 200 7.00 -6.76 3.86
C GLU A 200 6.35 -5.55 4.50
N ILE A 201 5.35 -5.00 3.84
CA ILE A 201 4.61 -3.82 4.24
C ILE A 201 3.23 -4.27 4.69
N ARG A 202 2.90 -4.02 5.94
CA ARG A 202 1.58 -4.27 6.50
C ARG A 202 0.75 -3.00 6.43
N GLY A 203 -0.51 -3.17 6.07
CA GLY A 203 -1.44 -2.05 5.97
C GLY A 203 -2.87 -2.52 5.93
N GLU A 204 -3.76 -1.57 5.71
CA GLU A 204 -5.18 -1.81 5.60
C GLU A 204 -5.65 -1.50 4.18
N ILE A 205 -6.29 -2.47 3.54
CA ILE A 205 -7.10 -2.21 2.34
C ILE A 205 -8.49 -1.79 2.80
N PHE A 206 -9.05 -0.75 2.20
CA PHE A 206 -10.38 -0.26 2.54
C PHE A 206 -11.12 0.25 1.30
N MET A 207 -12.43 0.31 1.39
CA MET A 207 -13.31 0.94 0.42
C MET A 207 -13.62 2.37 0.92
N PRO A 208 -13.31 3.41 0.14
CA PRO A 208 -13.72 4.76 0.48
C PRO A 208 -15.25 4.87 0.65
N ASN A 209 -15.70 5.73 1.56
CA ASN A 209 -17.13 5.87 1.91
C ASN A 209 -17.98 6.20 0.67
N PHE A 210 -17.49 7.08 -0.20
CA PHE A 210 -18.19 7.46 -1.44
C PHE A 210 -18.27 6.31 -2.47
N GLU A 211 -17.27 5.42 -2.53
CA GLU A 211 -17.34 4.24 -3.39
C GLU A 211 -18.30 3.19 -2.82
N PHE A 212 -18.34 3.04 -1.49
CA PHE A 212 -19.33 2.19 -0.82
C PHE A 212 -20.76 2.64 -1.11
N GLU A 213 -21.04 3.94 -0.97
CA GLU A 213 -22.35 4.54 -1.31
C GLU A 213 -22.71 4.28 -2.78
N ARG A 214 -21.81 4.61 -3.71
CA ARG A 214 -22.00 4.39 -5.16
C ARG A 214 -22.31 2.93 -5.49
N ILE A 215 -21.60 1.98 -4.87
CA ILE A 215 -21.83 0.55 -5.10
C ILE A 215 -23.19 0.13 -4.54
N ASN A 216 -23.54 0.53 -3.33
CA ASN A 216 -24.83 0.18 -2.73
C ASN A 216 -26.02 0.80 -3.50
N GLU A 217 -25.87 2.00 -4.04
CA GLU A 217 -26.86 2.60 -4.94
C GLU A 217 -27.08 1.74 -6.19
N SER A 218 -26.02 1.19 -6.79
CA SER A 218 -26.12 0.30 -7.95
C SER A 218 -26.84 -1.02 -7.62
N PHE A 219 -26.61 -1.58 -6.43
CA PHE A 219 -27.33 -2.77 -5.95
C PHE A 219 -28.81 -2.48 -5.74
N SER A 220 -29.12 -1.35 -5.08
CA SER A 220 -30.50 -0.91 -4.85
C SER A 220 -31.26 -0.69 -6.16
N ALA A 221 -30.62 -0.05 -7.15
CA ALA A 221 -31.20 0.15 -8.48
C ALA A 221 -31.47 -1.18 -9.22
N ALA A 222 -30.70 -2.24 -8.92
CA ALA A 222 -30.91 -3.59 -9.42
C ALA A 222 -31.89 -4.43 -8.57
N GLY A 223 -32.47 -3.88 -7.50
CA GLY A 223 -33.34 -4.59 -6.56
C GLY A 223 -32.61 -5.64 -5.71
N GLN A 224 -31.29 -5.49 -5.54
CA GLN A 224 -30.43 -6.38 -4.76
C GLN A 224 -30.11 -5.77 -3.40
N GLU A 225 -29.85 -6.62 -2.41
CA GLU A 225 -29.36 -6.19 -1.11
C GLU A 225 -27.88 -5.82 -1.20
N GLY A 226 -27.53 -4.59 -0.79
CA GLY A 226 -26.16 -4.09 -0.78
C GLY A 226 -25.34 -4.59 0.41
N PHE A 227 -24.14 -4.05 0.57
CA PHE A 227 -23.28 -4.34 1.71
C PHE A 227 -23.71 -3.58 2.96
N ALA A 228 -23.62 -4.22 4.12
CA ALA A 228 -23.99 -3.62 5.40
C ALA A 228 -23.04 -2.49 5.85
N ASN A 229 -21.75 -2.58 5.53
CA ASN A 229 -20.74 -1.57 5.88
C ASN A 229 -19.53 -1.63 4.92
N PRO A 230 -18.69 -0.57 4.86
CA PRO A 230 -17.51 -0.51 4.00
C PRO A 230 -16.50 -1.65 4.23
N ARG A 231 -16.32 -2.10 5.48
CA ARG A 231 -15.42 -3.21 5.82
C ARG A 231 -15.84 -4.51 5.14
N ASN A 232 -17.13 -4.85 5.21
CA ASN A 232 -17.70 -6.04 4.57
C ASN A 232 -17.63 -5.94 3.05
N ALA A 233 -17.90 -4.75 2.49
CA ALA A 233 -17.74 -4.50 1.06
C ALA A 233 -16.29 -4.71 0.61
N THR A 234 -15.33 -4.23 1.40
CA THR A 234 -13.89 -4.42 1.16
C THR A 234 -13.51 -5.90 1.20
N ALA A 235 -13.88 -6.61 2.26
CA ALA A 235 -13.57 -8.03 2.44
C ALA A 235 -14.18 -8.89 1.32
N GLY A 236 -15.46 -8.66 0.99
CA GLY A 236 -16.13 -9.35 -0.11
C GLY A 236 -15.49 -9.06 -1.46
N THR A 237 -15.08 -7.82 -1.70
CA THR A 237 -14.37 -7.42 -2.93
C THR A 237 -13.04 -8.12 -3.07
N LEU A 238 -12.20 -8.12 -2.03
CA LEU A 238 -10.87 -8.72 -2.08
C LEU A 238 -10.90 -10.24 -2.30
N LYS A 239 -12.05 -10.88 -2.04
CA LYS A 239 -12.30 -12.31 -2.22
C LYS A 239 -13.04 -12.67 -3.51
N LEU A 240 -13.20 -11.73 -4.44
CA LEU A 240 -13.71 -12.05 -5.76
C LEU A 240 -12.63 -12.78 -6.58
N LEU A 241 -13.06 -13.77 -7.35
CA LEU A 241 -12.19 -14.51 -8.26
C LEU A 241 -11.87 -13.72 -9.54
N ASP A 242 -12.78 -12.82 -9.93
CA ASP A 242 -12.60 -11.93 -11.06
C ASP A 242 -11.97 -10.59 -10.63
N SER A 243 -10.70 -10.41 -11.01
CA SER A 243 -9.93 -9.20 -10.74
C SER A 243 -10.44 -7.95 -11.47
N GLU A 244 -11.18 -8.11 -12.58
CA GLU A 244 -11.79 -6.98 -13.28
C GLU A 244 -12.87 -6.33 -12.42
N THR A 245 -13.74 -7.14 -11.80
CA THR A 245 -14.71 -6.65 -10.83
C THR A 245 -14.04 -6.00 -9.62
N VAL A 246 -12.89 -6.52 -9.14
CA VAL A 246 -12.12 -5.89 -8.05
C VAL A 246 -11.65 -4.49 -8.45
N ALA A 247 -11.08 -4.34 -9.65
CA ALA A 247 -10.59 -3.07 -10.16
C ALA A 247 -11.69 -2.00 -10.19
N GLN A 248 -12.91 -2.38 -10.59
CA GLN A 248 -14.07 -1.47 -10.68
C GLN A 248 -14.57 -0.96 -9.32
N ARG A 249 -14.21 -1.63 -8.21
CA ARG A 249 -14.62 -1.26 -6.86
C ARG A 249 -13.65 -0.30 -6.16
N LYS A 250 -12.57 0.09 -6.86
CA LYS A 250 -11.64 1.18 -6.48
C LYS A 250 -11.24 1.16 -5.00
N LEU A 251 -10.86 -0.03 -4.51
CA LEU A 251 -10.27 -0.14 -3.18
C LEU A 251 -9.01 0.73 -3.08
N GLN A 252 -8.70 1.15 -1.86
CA GLN A 252 -7.50 1.90 -1.51
C GLN A 252 -6.71 1.18 -0.43
N PHE A 253 -5.50 1.65 -0.17
CA PHE A 253 -4.56 1.07 0.77
C PHE A 253 -3.83 2.17 1.54
N LEU A 254 -3.61 1.94 2.82
CA LEU A 254 -2.71 2.74 3.65
C LEU A 254 -1.82 1.80 4.48
N ALA A 255 -0.51 2.01 4.42
CA ALA A 255 0.46 1.27 5.21
C ALA A 255 0.50 1.76 6.66
N HIS A 256 0.70 0.81 7.58
CA HIS A 256 0.78 1.07 9.02
C HIS A 256 1.85 0.26 9.74
N GLY A 257 2.52 -0.69 9.08
CA GLY A 257 3.51 -1.54 9.76
C GLY A 257 4.44 -2.30 8.83
N ARG A 258 5.31 -3.10 9.45
CA ARG A 258 6.31 -3.93 8.75
C ARG A 258 6.20 -5.40 9.13
N GLY A 259 6.60 -6.26 8.20
CA GLY A 259 6.94 -7.67 8.43
C GLY A 259 8.45 -7.86 8.32
N GLU A 260 8.89 -8.83 7.52
CA GLU A 260 10.31 -9.03 7.17
C GLU A 260 10.88 -7.82 6.41
N VAL A 261 12.08 -7.37 6.81
CA VAL A 261 12.83 -6.33 6.10
C VAL A 261 14.29 -6.76 5.98
N LEU A 262 14.81 -6.85 4.75
CA LEU A 262 16.20 -7.22 4.46
C LEU A 262 16.84 -6.14 3.57
N GLY A 263 18.04 -5.69 3.95
CA GLY A 263 18.76 -4.66 3.19
C GLY A 263 18.29 -3.23 3.44
N TYR A 264 17.56 -3.00 4.54
CA TYR A 264 17.16 -1.68 5.01
C TYR A 264 16.93 -1.68 6.52
N GLU A 265 17.33 -0.60 7.20
CA GLU A 265 17.16 -0.42 8.63
C GLU A 265 16.52 0.94 8.93
N SER A 266 15.68 0.96 9.97
CA SER A 266 15.06 2.16 10.52
C SER A 266 15.11 2.05 12.05
N ALA A 267 15.40 3.15 12.74
CA ALA A 267 15.44 3.16 14.20
C ALA A 267 14.03 3.27 14.81
N THR A 268 13.12 3.95 14.12
CA THR A 268 11.74 4.14 14.58
C THR A 268 10.69 3.73 13.56
N GLN A 269 9.47 3.49 14.04
CA GLN A 269 8.30 3.27 13.20
C GLN A 269 8.02 4.50 12.32
N SER A 270 8.19 5.71 12.86
CA SER A 270 8.05 6.96 12.12
C SER A 270 9.01 7.06 10.94
N GLU A 271 10.28 6.70 11.14
CA GLU A 271 11.28 6.65 10.06
C GLU A 271 10.89 5.63 8.99
N PHE A 272 10.41 4.44 9.40
CA PHE A 272 9.94 3.44 8.46
C PHE A 272 8.76 3.95 7.62
N LEU A 273 7.74 4.55 8.23
CA LEU A 273 6.60 5.13 7.50
C LEU A 273 7.03 6.27 6.56
N SER A 274 8.02 7.07 6.95
CA SER A 274 8.58 8.10 6.06
C SER A 274 9.27 7.46 4.84
N ALA A 275 10.02 6.38 5.04
CA ALA A 275 10.64 5.62 3.96
C ALA A 275 9.60 5.01 3.01
N LEU A 276 8.50 4.47 3.53
CA LEU A 276 7.37 4.00 2.71
C LEU A 276 6.85 5.09 1.79
N GLY A 277 6.62 6.30 2.33
CA GLY A 277 6.21 7.45 1.53
C GLY A 277 7.19 7.77 0.40
N SER A 278 8.50 7.70 0.68
CA SER A 278 9.55 7.91 -0.33
C SER A 278 9.59 6.83 -1.42
N TRP A 279 9.12 5.62 -1.13
CA TRP A 279 8.98 4.52 -2.10
C TRP A 279 7.66 4.55 -2.87
N GLY A 280 6.81 5.56 -2.63
CA GLY A 280 5.51 5.72 -3.26
C GLY A 280 4.39 4.89 -2.61
N ILE A 281 4.63 4.36 -1.41
CA ILE A 281 3.63 3.63 -0.62
C ILE A 281 2.86 4.64 0.24
N PRO A 282 1.52 4.71 0.14
CA PRO A 282 0.74 5.67 0.89
C PRO A 282 0.69 5.30 2.38
N THR A 283 0.92 6.28 3.25
CA THR A 283 0.75 6.21 4.71
C THR A 283 -0.31 7.21 5.14
N ASN A 284 -0.85 7.05 6.36
CA ASN A 284 -1.89 7.94 6.84
C ASN A 284 -1.30 9.32 7.20
N PRO A 285 -1.74 10.43 6.56
CA PRO A 285 -1.20 11.76 6.84
C PRO A 285 -1.57 12.28 8.24
N LEU A 286 -2.49 11.60 8.93
CA LEU A 286 -2.92 11.94 10.28
C LEU A 286 -2.09 11.21 11.35
N THR A 287 -1.13 10.38 10.97
CA THR A 287 -0.19 9.78 11.93
C THR A 287 0.66 10.88 12.57
N LYS A 288 0.66 10.96 13.91
CA LYS A 288 1.42 11.97 14.66
C LYS A 288 2.28 11.32 15.75
N PRO A 289 3.53 11.77 15.95
CA PRO A 289 4.33 11.39 17.11
C PRO A 289 3.76 12.05 18.38
N CYS A 290 3.91 11.38 19.52
CA CYS A 290 3.49 11.86 20.83
C CYS A 290 4.55 11.52 21.89
N GLN A 291 4.77 12.37 22.88
CA GLN A 291 5.75 12.13 23.94
C GLN A 291 5.20 11.36 25.15
N GLY A 292 3.89 11.46 25.42
CA GLY A 292 3.28 10.85 26.60
C GLY A 292 1.77 10.89 26.59
N ILE A 293 1.15 10.48 27.71
CA ILE A 293 -0.30 10.23 27.81
C ILE A 293 -1.15 11.46 27.50
N HIS A 294 -0.68 12.65 27.85
CA HIS A 294 -1.41 13.89 27.62
C HIS A 294 -1.58 14.18 26.13
N GLU A 295 -0.49 14.17 25.37
CA GLU A 295 -0.51 14.39 23.91
C GLU A 295 -1.31 13.29 23.20
N ILE A 296 -1.14 12.02 23.61
CA ILE A 296 -1.92 10.90 23.05
C ILE A 296 -3.42 11.14 23.27
N TRP A 297 -3.82 11.54 24.48
CA TRP A 297 -5.22 11.72 24.81
C TRP A 297 -5.85 12.92 24.09
N GLU A 298 -5.14 14.04 23.99
CA GLU A 298 -5.57 15.19 23.20
C GLU A 298 -5.81 14.81 21.73
N LEU A 299 -4.89 14.04 21.15
CA LEU A 299 -5.02 13.54 19.79
C LEU A 299 -6.21 12.59 19.62
N ILE A 300 -6.48 11.70 20.58
CA ILE A 300 -7.68 10.84 20.55
C ILE A 300 -8.96 11.68 20.53
N GLN A 301 -9.02 12.77 21.32
CA GLN A 301 -10.17 13.67 21.35
C GLN A 301 -10.33 14.48 20.06
N GLU A 302 -9.22 14.95 19.47
CA GLU A 302 -9.20 15.59 18.15
C GLU A 302 -9.77 14.63 17.09
N PHE A 303 -9.32 13.37 17.09
CA PHE A 303 -9.79 12.36 16.14
C PHE A 303 -11.27 12.03 16.30
N ASP A 304 -11.78 11.87 17.52
CA ASP A 304 -13.20 11.57 17.73
C ASP A 304 -14.11 12.69 17.20
N THR A 305 -13.63 13.94 17.26
CA THR A 305 -14.35 15.11 16.73
C THR A 305 -14.34 15.17 15.20
N HIS A 306 -13.27 14.70 14.55
CA HIS A 306 -13.07 14.86 13.10
C HIS A 306 -13.26 13.58 12.27
N ARG A 307 -13.37 12.40 12.90
CA ARG A 307 -13.43 11.11 12.19
C ARG A 307 -14.57 10.99 11.16
N SER A 308 -15.69 11.67 11.39
CA SER A 308 -16.82 11.68 10.44
C SER A 308 -16.51 12.39 9.12
N ASN A 309 -15.48 13.23 9.09
CA ASN A 309 -15.07 13.97 7.89
C ASN A 309 -14.07 13.19 7.03
N LEU A 310 -13.61 12.02 7.51
CA LEU A 310 -12.69 11.18 6.75
C LEU A 310 -13.43 10.48 5.60
N THR A 311 -12.70 10.28 4.50
CA THR A 311 -13.22 9.60 3.30
C THR A 311 -13.23 8.07 3.45
N TYR A 312 -12.84 7.56 4.62
CA TYR A 312 -12.74 6.14 4.94
C TYR A 312 -13.20 5.88 6.38
N GLY A 313 -13.60 4.63 6.65
CA GLY A 313 -14.01 4.22 7.99
C GLY A 313 -12.83 4.14 8.95
N VAL A 314 -13.03 4.64 10.17
CA VAL A 314 -12.10 4.47 11.30
C VAL A 314 -12.88 4.06 12.55
N ASP A 315 -12.31 3.17 13.36
CA ASP A 315 -12.94 2.65 14.57
C ASP A 315 -12.15 2.96 15.86
N GLY A 316 -11.06 3.72 15.77
CA GLY A 316 -10.27 4.16 16.91
C GLY A 316 -8.94 4.80 16.51
N VAL A 317 -8.00 4.82 17.45
CA VAL A 317 -6.61 5.25 17.25
C VAL A 317 -5.71 4.10 17.71
N VAL A 318 -4.69 3.77 16.93
CA VAL A 318 -3.63 2.83 17.31
C VAL A 318 -2.47 3.61 17.90
N ILE A 319 -2.03 3.21 19.10
CA ILE A 319 -0.86 3.78 19.78
C ILE A 319 0.25 2.73 19.76
N LYS A 320 1.45 3.15 19.35
CA LYS A 320 2.65 2.31 19.28
C LYS A 320 3.78 3.02 20.01
N VAL A 321 4.68 2.26 20.64
CA VAL A 321 5.99 2.80 21.03
C VAL A 321 6.77 3.07 19.75
N ASP A 322 7.31 4.27 19.54
CA ASP A 322 7.89 4.64 18.24
C ASP A 322 9.24 3.96 17.97
N PRO A 323 10.20 3.89 18.92
CA PRO A 323 11.47 3.21 18.68
C PRO A 323 11.32 1.70 18.55
N LEU A 324 11.95 1.14 17.52
CA LEU A 324 11.82 -0.27 17.17
C LEU A 324 12.64 -1.18 18.09
N ASP A 325 13.76 -0.70 18.62
CA ASP A 325 14.54 -1.41 19.64
C ASP A 325 13.75 -1.57 20.96
N LEU A 326 12.94 -0.57 21.33
CA LEU A 326 12.05 -0.67 22.47
C LEU A 326 10.90 -1.64 22.22
N GLN A 327 10.33 -1.68 21.00
CA GLN A 327 9.33 -2.70 20.63
C GLN A 327 9.89 -4.12 20.75
N GLU A 328 11.13 -4.35 20.28
CA GLU A 328 11.78 -5.67 20.39
C GLU A 328 12.00 -6.09 21.86
N ARG A 329 12.37 -5.14 22.73
CA ARG A 329 12.54 -5.38 24.17
C ARG A 329 11.23 -5.63 24.89
N LEU A 330 10.15 -4.94 24.50
CA LEU A 330 8.79 -5.20 25.01
C LEU A 330 8.31 -6.60 24.59
N GLY A 331 8.72 -7.04 23.42
CA GLY A 331 8.36 -8.35 22.86
C GLY A 331 6.89 -8.38 22.46
N THR A 332 6.33 -9.58 22.39
CA THR A 332 4.91 -9.78 22.09
C THR A 332 4.34 -10.90 22.97
N THR A 333 3.04 -10.86 23.23
CA THR A 333 2.29 -12.02 23.73
C THR A 333 2.03 -13.03 22.60
N SER A 334 1.27 -14.09 22.88
CA SER A 334 0.85 -15.05 21.85
C SER A 334 -0.14 -14.47 20.83
N ARG A 335 -0.72 -13.28 21.09
CA ARG A 335 -1.80 -12.70 20.26
C ARG A 335 -1.63 -11.23 19.91
N PHE A 336 -0.90 -10.49 20.74
CA PHE A 336 -0.78 -9.03 20.67
C PHE A 336 0.67 -8.61 20.88
N PRO A 337 1.16 -7.59 20.15
CA PRO A 337 2.41 -6.93 20.47
C PRO A 337 2.33 -6.19 21.81
#